data_AF-A0A1F8U285-F1
#
_entry.id   AF-A0A1F8U285-F1
#
_cell.length_a   1.000
_cell.length_b   1.000
_cell.length_c   1.000
_cell.angle_alpha   90.00
_cell.angle_beta   90.00
_cell.angle_gamma   90.00
#
_symmetry.space_group_name_H-M   'P 1'
#
loop_
_entity.id
_entity.type
_entity.pdbx_description
1 polymer ?
#
loop_
_entity_poly.entity_id
_entity_poly.type
_entity_poly.pdbx_seq_one_letter_code
_entity_poly.pdbx_strand_id
1 'polypeptide(L)'
;MKFISWNVNGIRACVQKGFLDFFKEMDADLFCLQETKLQEGQINLDLEGYHQYWNYAEKKGYSGTAIFSKQKPVSVSYGINKEEHDKEGRVITLEFEDFYAITCYTPNSQQELARLDYRMQWEDDFRSYIKQLDSKKPVVLCGDLNVAHMEIDLKNPNSNRKNA
;
A
#
# COMPACT_ATOMS: atom_id res chain seq x y z
N MET A 1 -16.03 4.78 -10.55
CA MET A 1 -14.66 4.24 -10.58
C MET A 1 -14.60 2.99 -9.71
N LYS A 2 -13.76 2.01 -10.05
CA LYS A 2 -13.52 0.77 -9.32
C LYS A 2 -12.08 0.72 -8.82
N PHE A 3 -11.92 0.46 -7.53
CA PHE A 3 -10.62 0.43 -6.85
C PHE A 3 -10.43 -0.96 -6.27
N ILE A 4 -9.23 -1.53 -6.42
CA ILE A 4 -8.84 -2.79 -5.80
C ILE A 4 -7.61 -2.55 -4.95
N SER A 5 -7.64 -3.02 -3.70
CA SER A 5 -6.48 -3.05 -2.81
C SER A 5 -6.13 -4.49 -2.50
N TRP A 6 -4.86 -4.87 -2.68
CA TRP A 6 -4.42 -6.23 -2.43
C TRP A 6 -2.98 -6.28 -1.92
N ASN A 7 -2.79 -6.80 -0.70
CA ASN A 7 -1.50 -7.31 -0.28
C ASN A 7 -1.23 -8.65 -1.00
N VAL A 8 -0.29 -8.63 -1.95
CA VAL A 8 0.03 -9.77 -2.83
C VAL A 8 1.08 -10.71 -2.24
N ASN A 9 1.69 -10.35 -1.10
CA ASN A 9 2.75 -11.13 -0.45
C ASN A 9 3.85 -11.62 -1.43
N GLY A 10 4.31 -10.73 -2.30
CA GLY A 10 5.29 -11.00 -3.35
C GLY A 10 4.67 -11.12 -4.74
N ILE A 11 4.82 -10.08 -5.56
CA ILE A 11 4.15 -9.98 -6.88
C ILE A 11 4.60 -11.07 -7.86
N ARG A 12 5.88 -11.47 -7.85
CA ARG A 12 6.39 -12.52 -8.75
C ARG A 12 5.70 -13.87 -8.52
N ALA A 13 5.48 -14.24 -7.26
CA ALA A 13 4.77 -15.48 -6.91
C ALA A 13 3.28 -15.35 -7.22
N CYS A 14 2.69 -14.17 -7.00
CA CYS A 14 1.30 -13.88 -7.30
C CYS A 14 1.01 -13.99 -8.81
N VAL A 15 1.91 -13.51 -9.67
CA VAL A 15 1.81 -13.62 -11.15
C VAL A 15 1.76 -15.06 -11.63
N GLN A 16 2.52 -15.95 -11.02
CA GLN A 16 2.49 -17.38 -11.33
C GLN A 16 1.17 -18.07 -10.92
N LYS A 17 0.34 -17.40 -10.13
CA LYS A 17 -0.93 -17.92 -9.57
C LYS A 17 -2.17 -17.23 -10.16
N GLY A 18 -2.06 -16.64 -11.35
CA GLY A 18 -3.21 -16.08 -12.05
C GLY A 18 -3.49 -14.59 -11.76
N PHE A 19 -2.52 -13.84 -11.24
CA PHE A 19 -2.67 -12.38 -11.04
C PHE A 19 -3.14 -11.66 -12.31
N LEU A 20 -2.54 -11.97 -13.46
CA LEU A 20 -2.85 -11.27 -14.72
C LEU A 20 -4.27 -11.58 -15.22
N ASP A 21 -4.76 -12.80 -15.00
CA ASP A 21 -6.13 -13.17 -15.35
C ASP A 21 -7.12 -12.41 -14.47
N PHE A 22 -6.89 -12.40 -13.15
CA PHE A 22 -7.69 -11.61 -12.21
C PHE A 22 -7.65 -10.11 -12.51
N PHE A 23 -6.47 -9.57 -12.82
CA PHE A 23 -6.28 -8.17 -13.16
C PHE A 23 -7.13 -7.77 -14.37
N LYS A 24 -7.09 -8.58 -15.44
CA LYS A 24 -7.88 -8.36 -16.66
C LYS A 24 -9.37 -8.53 -16.42
N GLU A 25 -9.78 -9.56 -15.69
CA GLU A 25 -11.19 -9.83 -15.38
C GLU A 25 -11.80 -8.69 -14.56
N MET A 26 -11.05 -8.19 -13.58
CA MET A 26 -11.56 -7.14 -12.69
C MET A 26 -11.62 -5.77 -13.34
N ASP A 27 -10.72 -5.47 -14.27
CA ASP A 27 -10.68 -4.24 -15.06
C ASP A 27 -10.89 -2.95 -14.24
N ALA A 28 -10.27 -2.89 -13.05
CA ALA A 28 -10.45 -1.77 -12.13
C ALA A 28 -9.73 -0.51 -12.62
N ASP A 29 -10.22 0.67 -12.26
CA ASP A 29 -9.57 1.93 -12.61
C ASP A 29 -8.23 2.11 -11.88
N LEU A 30 -8.15 1.57 -10.66
CA LEU A 30 -6.96 1.58 -9.80
C LEU A 30 -6.74 0.23 -9.13
N PHE A 31 -5.51 -0.28 -9.23
CA PHE A 31 -5.02 -1.42 -8.44
C PHE A 31 -3.91 -0.95 -7.50
N CYS A 32 -4.16 -1.01 -6.20
CA CYS A 32 -3.22 -0.69 -5.13
C CYS A 32 -2.65 -2.00 -4.59
N LEU A 33 -1.36 -2.24 -4.82
CA LEU A 33 -0.67 -3.44 -4.35
C LEU A 33 0.24 -3.14 -3.17
N GLN A 34 0.21 -4.01 -2.17
CA GLN A 34 1.10 -4.00 -1.01
C GLN A 34 1.96 -5.25 -0.97
N GLU A 35 3.11 -5.15 -0.31
CA GLU A 35 4.07 -6.24 -0.12
C GLU A 35 4.56 -6.86 -1.44
N THR A 36 4.93 -6.01 -2.41
CA THR A 36 5.39 -6.46 -3.74
C THR A 36 6.68 -7.28 -3.67
N LYS A 37 7.54 -7.05 -2.67
CA LYS A 37 8.83 -7.72 -2.42
C LYS A 37 9.73 -7.73 -3.66
N LEU A 38 9.73 -6.61 -4.36
CA LEU A 38 10.34 -6.45 -5.67
C LEU A 38 11.40 -5.34 -5.67
N GLN A 39 12.34 -5.40 -6.61
CA GLN A 39 13.25 -4.33 -6.98
C GLN A 39 13.07 -3.99 -8.46
N GLU A 40 13.52 -2.81 -8.86
CA GLU A 40 13.48 -2.39 -10.25
C GLU A 40 14.12 -3.43 -11.19
N GLY A 41 13.47 -3.67 -12.34
CA GLY A 41 13.94 -4.61 -13.37
C GLY A 41 13.70 -6.10 -13.07
N GLN A 42 13.19 -6.47 -11.89
CA GLN A 42 12.96 -7.88 -11.54
C GLN A 42 11.66 -8.47 -12.13
N ILE A 43 10.79 -7.64 -12.68
CA ILE A 43 9.60 -8.06 -13.42
C ILE A 43 9.30 -7.04 -14.50
N ASN A 44 8.69 -7.50 -15.59
CA ASN A 44 8.02 -6.66 -16.55
C ASN A 44 6.57 -7.13 -16.64
N LEU A 45 5.62 -6.24 -16.34
CA LEU A 45 4.19 -6.52 -16.45
C LEU A 45 3.64 -5.77 -17.64
N ASP A 46 3.15 -6.50 -18.64
CA ASP A 46 2.45 -5.91 -19.78
C ASP A 46 0.98 -5.67 -19.39
N LEU A 47 0.72 -4.48 -18.84
CA LEU A 47 -0.60 -4.04 -18.38
C LEU A 47 -1.11 -2.96 -19.35
N GLU A 48 -1.56 -3.40 -20.52
CA GLU A 48 -2.07 -2.51 -21.57
C GLU A 48 -3.12 -1.54 -21.03
N GLY A 49 -2.96 -0.24 -21.31
CA GLY A 49 -3.87 0.80 -20.84
C GLY A 49 -3.67 1.26 -19.39
N TYR A 50 -2.67 0.74 -18.67
CA TYR A 50 -2.36 1.17 -17.31
C TYR A 50 -0.99 1.86 -17.20
N HIS A 51 -0.97 2.96 -16.46
CA HIS A 51 0.24 3.57 -15.92
C HIS A 51 0.67 2.83 -14.65
N GLN A 52 1.95 2.50 -14.55
CA GLN A 52 2.49 1.74 -13.42
C GLN A 52 3.42 2.59 -12.56
N TYR A 53 3.17 2.61 -11.26
CA TYR A 53 3.95 3.34 -10.26
C TYR A 53 4.44 2.36 -9.20
N TRP A 54 5.74 2.37 -8.93
CA TRP A 54 6.38 1.41 -8.04
C TRP A 54 7.18 2.15 -6.97
N ASN A 55 7.05 1.71 -5.73
CA ASN A 55 7.88 2.17 -4.62
C ASN A 55 8.58 0.98 -3.99
N TYR A 56 9.91 0.93 -4.12
CA TYR A 56 10.73 -0.19 -3.69
C TYR A 56 11.31 0.08 -2.30
N ALA A 57 11.37 -0.96 -1.46
CA ALA A 57 12.14 -0.87 -0.23
C ALA A 57 13.65 -0.94 -0.53
N GLU A 58 14.48 -0.27 0.27
CA GLU A 58 15.94 -0.40 0.21
C GLU A 58 16.39 -1.84 0.48
N LYS A 59 15.71 -2.52 1.41
CA LYS A 59 15.95 -3.94 1.70
C LYS A 59 15.35 -4.81 0.60
N LYS A 60 16.19 -5.56 -0.11
CA LYS A 60 15.78 -6.50 -1.16
C LYS A 60 14.81 -7.56 -0.63
N GLY A 61 13.75 -7.84 -1.40
CA GLY A 61 12.76 -8.87 -1.06
C GLY A 61 11.86 -8.54 0.13
N TYR A 62 11.82 -7.27 0.54
CA TYR A 62 11.04 -6.78 1.67
C TYR A 62 10.04 -5.70 1.22
N SER A 63 8.87 -5.66 1.85
CA SER A 63 7.88 -4.59 1.69
C SER A 63 7.61 -4.23 0.22
N GLY A 64 7.56 -2.95 -0.12
CA GLY A 64 7.30 -2.42 -1.45
C GLY A 64 5.81 -2.33 -1.76
N THR A 65 5.46 -1.31 -2.54
CA THR A 65 4.09 -1.03 -2.99
C THR A 65 4.06 -0.71 -4.47
N ALA A 66 2.89 -0.86 -5.08
CA ALA A 66 2.65 -0.40 -6.45
C ALA A 66 1.24 0.15 -6.60
N ILE A 67 1.04 1.08 -7.53
CA ILE A 67 -0.28 1.48 -8.01
C ILE A 67 -0.30 1.36 -9.53
N PHE A 68 -1.31 0.67 -10.07
CA PHE A 68 -1.61 0.64 -11.49
C PHE A 68 -2.88 1.45 -11.75
N SER A 69 -2.81 2.42 -12.65
CA SER A 69 -3.90 3.37 -12.92
C SER A 69 -4.21 3.45 -14.39
N LYS A 70 -5.49 3.33 -14.78
CA LYS A 70 -5.91 3.59 -16.18
C LYS A 70 -5.69 5.06 -16.56
N GLN A 71 -6.02 5.97 -15.65
CA GLN A 71 -5.85 7.41 -15.86
C GLN A 71 -4.46 7.86 -15.41
N LYS A 72 -3.81 8.70 -16.20
CA LYS A 72 -2.58 9.37 -15.77
C LYS A 72 -2.91 10.39 -14.65
N PRO A 73 -2.27 10.30 -13.48
CA PRO A 73 -2.42 11.27 -12.41
C PRO A 73 -1.75 12.61 -12.76
N VAL A 74 -2.19 13.68 -12.11
CA VAL A 74 -1.60 15.02 -12.17
C VAL A 74 -0.19 15.00 -11.59
N SER A 75 -0.02 14.34 -10.44
CA SER A 75 1.27 14.20 -9.77
C SER A 75 1.37 12.85 -9.04
N VAL A 76 2.60 12.43 -8.75
CA VAL A 76 2.90 11.19 -8.04
C VAL A 76 3.92 11.52 -6.95
N SER A 77 3.65 11.05 -5.73
CA SER A 77 4.57 11.17 -4.59
C SER A 77 4.87 9.79 -4.01
N TYR A 78 6.12 9.61 -3.57
CA TYR A 78 6.63 8.37 -2.99
C TYR A 78 7.03 8.64 -1.54
N GLY A 79 6.44 7.92 -0.60
CA GLY A 79 6.64 8.18 0.83
C GLY A 79 5.78 9.34 1.36
N ILE A 80 6.13 9.80 2.57
CA ILE A 80 5.42 10.85 3.31
C ILE A 80 6.32 12.04 3.67
N ASN A 81 7.48 12.16 3.02
CA ASN A 81 8.50 13.19 3.25
C ASN A 81 9.12 13.11 4.64
N LYS A 82 9.36 11.89 5.13
CA LYS A 82 10.05 11.61 6.39
C LYS A 82 11.04 10.48 6.17
N GLU A 83 12.33 10.78 6.29
CA GLU A 83 13.40 9.84 5.97
C GLU A 83 13.28 8.53 6.77
N GLU A 84 12.86 8.59 8.04
CA GLU A 84 12.64 7.40 8.88
C GLU A 84 11.50 6.47 8.40
N HIS A 85 10.61 6.97 7.54
CA HIS A 85 9.42 6.26 7.03
C HIS A 85 9.55 5.85 5.56
N ASP A 86 10.43 6.53 4.81
CA ASP A 86 10.46 6.44 3.34
C ASP A 86 11.45 5.39 2.79
N LYS A 87 12.16 4.67 3.68
CA LYS A 87 13.14 3.61 3.29
C LYS A 87 12.52 2.27 2.93
N GLU A 88 11.27 2.04 3.35
CA GLU A 88 10.60 0.73 3.24
C GLU A 88 9.58 0.67 2.08
N GLY A 89 9.49 1.71 1.25
CA GLY A 89 8.64 1.74 0.04
C GLY A 89 7.14 1.56 0.31
N ARG A 90 6.66 2.12 1.42
CA ARG A 90 5.35 1.81 2.01
C ARG A 90 4.16 2.60 1.48
N VAL A 91 4.41 3.77 0.87
CA VAL A 91 3.36 4.71 0.47
C VAL A 91 3.59 5.20 -0.94
N ILE A 92 2.53 5.19 -1.75
CA ILE A 92 2.45 5.94 -3.01
C ILE A 92 1.16 6.76 -2.95
N THR A 93 1.27 8.03 -3.31
CA THR A 93 0.13 8.94 -3.45
C THR A 93 0.04 9.39 -4.91
N LEU A 94 -1.09 9.10 -5.54
CA LEU A 94 -1.46 9.66 -6.83
C LEU A 94 -2.41 10.84 -6.61
N GLU A 95 -2.10 11.97 -7.24
CA GLU A 95 -3.01 13.11 -7.28
C GLU A 95 -3.82 13.10 -8.57
N PHE A 96 -5.14 13.13 -8.45
CA PHE A 96 -6.05 13.41 -9.55
C PHE A 96 -6.63 14.81 -9.42
N GLU A 97 -7.43 15.23 -10.39
CA GLU A 97 -8.07 16.57 -10.37
C GLU A 97 -8.95 16.73 -9.12
N ASP A 98 -9.76 15.73 -8.80
CA ASP A 98 -10.77 15.82 -7.75
C ASP A 98 -10.38 15.17 -6.41
N PHE A 99 -9.38 14.30 -6.37
CA PHE A 99 -9.03 13.53 -5.17
C PHE A 99 -7.59 13.02 -5.17
N TYR A 100 -7.12 12.56 -4.01
CA TYR A 100 -5.89 11.79 -3.85
C TYR A 100 -6.18 10.30 -3.69
N ALA A 101 -5.47 9.43 -4.40
CA ALA A 101 -5.48 7.98 -4.19
C ALA A 101 -4.18 7.55 -3.51
N ILE A 102 -4.27 6.85 -2.38
CA ILE A 102 -3.12 6.40 -1.62
C ILE A 102 -3.14 4.87 -1.52
N THR A 103 -2.00 4.23 -1.80
CA THR A 103 -1.72 2.86 -1.34
C THR A 103 -0.81 2.94 -0.12
N CYS A 104 -1.13 2.18 0.93
CA CYS A 104 -0.31 2.10 2.13
C CYS A 104 -0.08 0.64 2.54
N TYR A 105 1.17 0.30 2.82
CA TYR A 105 1.52 -0.90 3.59
C TYR A 105 2.05 -0.47 4.96
N THR A 106 1.20 -0.52 5.98
CA THR A 106 1.52 -0.06 7.34
C THR A 106 2.53 -1.02 7.99
N PRO A 107 3.56 -0.53 8.72
CA PRO A 107 4.51 -1.39 9.41
C PRO A 107 3.80 -2.29 10.44
N ASN A 108 4.14 -3.57 10.44
CA ASN A 108 3.70 -4.50 11.49
C ASN A 108 4.56 -4.30 12.76
N SER A 109 3.94 -4.41 13.94
CA SER A 109 4.62 -4.21 15.25
C SER A 109 5.59 -5.34 15.63
N GLN A 110 5.67 -6.39 14.81
CA GLN A 110 6.46 -7.62 14.98
C GLN A 110 6.04 -8.45 16.20
N GLN A 111 6.63 -9.65 16.31
CA GLN A 111 6.47 -10.49 17.48
C GLN A 111 6.86 -9.74 18.75
N GLU A 112 6.14 -10.01 19.83
CA GLU A 112 6.36 -9.39 21.14
C GLU A 112 6.30 -7.84 21.10
N LEU A 113 5.67 -7.26 20.07
CA LEU A 113 5.51 -5.81 19.90
C LEU A 113 6.85 -5.05 19.81
N ALA A 114 7.90 -5.71 19.33
CA ALA A 114 9.27 -5.17 19.26
C ALA A 114 9.39 -3.84 18.49
N ARG A 115 8.46 -3.55 17.56
CA ARG A 115 8.40 -2.29 16.80
C ARG A 115 7.19 -1.41 17.15
N LEU A 116 6.53 -1.63 18.29
CA LEU A 116 5.33 -0.87 18.63
C LEU A 116 5.59 0.63 18.73
N ASP A 117 6.69 1.07 19.35
CA ASP A 117 7.01 2.50 19.45
C ASP A 117 7.14 3.15 18.07
N TYR A 118 7.83 2.48 17.14
CA TYR A 118 7.93 2.92 15.75
C TYR A 118 6.55 2.92 15.06
N ARG A 119 5.73 1.90 15.30
CA ARG A 119 4.37 1.81 14.77
C ARG A 119 3.50 2.98 15.26
N MET A 120 3.57 3.35 16.53
CA MET A 120 2.80 4.46 17.08
C MET A 120 3.23 5.80 16.46
N GLN A 121 4.54 6.02 16.30
CA GLN A 121 5.06 7.21 15.60
C GLN A 121 4.59 7.25 14.14
N TRP A 122 4.64 6.12 13.44
CA TRP A 122 4.12 5.99 12.08
C TRP A 122 2.64 6.39 12.00
N GLU A 123 1.80 5.93 12.93
CA GLU A 123 0.35 6.25 12.91
C GLU A 123 0.10 7.76 13.05
N ASP A 124 0.81 8.44 13.95
CA ASP A 124 0.65 9.87 14.16
C ASP A 124 1.14 10.70 12.95
N ASP A 125 2.26 10.30 12.36
CA ASP A 125 2.84 10.96 11.20
C ASP A 125 2.02 10.72 9.92
N PHE A 126 1.60 9.47 9.70
CA PHE A 126 0.78 9.12 8.54
C PHE A 126 -0.61 9.77 8.62
N ARG A 127 -1.22 9.81 9.81
CA ARG A 127 -2.47 10.56 10.02
C ARG A 127 -2.30 12.04 9.72
N SER A 128 -1.18 12.64 10.13
CA SER A 128 -0.89 14.05 9.86
C SER A 128 -0.71 14.32 8.36
N TYR A 129 -0.01 13.43 7.66
CA TYR A 129 0.15 13.46 6.21
C TYR A 129 -1.20 13.39 5.48
N ILE A 130 -2.07 12.43 5.84
CA ILE A 130 -3.41 12.29 5.24
C ILE A 130 -4.23 13.55 5.47
N LYS A 131 -4.26 14.09 6.70
CA LYS A 131 -5.01 15.32 7.01
C LYS A 131 -4.52 16.53 6.20
N GLN A 132 -3.22 16.62 5.93
CA GLN A 132 -2.67 17.67 5.09
C GLN A 132 -3.18 17.56 3.64
N LEU A 133 -3.26 16.34 3.09
CA LEU A 133 -3.82 16.12 1.77
C LEU A 133 -5.33 16.40 1.72
N ASP A 134 -6.07 15.89 2.72
CA ASP A 134 -7.52 16.04 2.85
C ASP A 134 -7.96 17.51 2.96
N SER A 135 -7.10 18.37 3.52
CA SER A 135 -7.34 19.82 3.53
C SER A 135 -7.34 20.48 2.15
N LYS A 136 -6.83 19.79 1.12
CA LYS A 136 -6.75 20.27 -0.27
C LYS A 136 -7.78 19.57 -1.16
N LYS A 137 -7.85 18.23 -1.09
CA LYS A 137 -8.78 17.40 -1.86
C LYS A 137 -9.11 16.13 -1.04
N PRO A 138 -10.31 15.55 -1.20
CA PRO A 138 -10.65 14.27 -0.58
C PRO A 138 -9.59 13.19 -0.81
N VAL A 139 -9.37 12.35 0.20
CA VAL A 139 -8.40 11.25 0.16
C VAL A 139 -9.12 9.90 0.15
N VAL A 140 -8.75 9.05 -0.81
CA VAL A 140 -9.09 7.61 -0.80
C VAL A 140 -7.85 6.82 -0.40
N LEU A 141 -7.87 6.23 0.78
CA LEU A 141 -6.81 5.35 1.28
C LEU A 141 -7.17 3.89 1.04
N CYS A 142 -6.31 3.19 0.31
CA CYS A 142 -6.29 1.74 0.16
C CYS A 142 -5.05 1.18 0.84
N GLY A 143 -5.14 0.03 1.50
CA GLY A 143 -3.94 -0.54 2.09
C GLY A 143 -4.15 -1.75 2.96
N ASP A 144 -3.02 -2.32 3.35
CA ASP A 144 -2.90 -3.24 4.47
C ASP A 144 -2.43 -2.42 5.68
N LEU A 145 -3.36 -2.23 6.62
CA LEU A 145 -3.15 -1.39 7.80
C LEU A 145 -2.59 -2.16 9.01
N ASN A 146 -2.39 -3.49 8.89
CA ASN A 146 -1.89 -4.31 10.00
C ASN A 146 -2.64 -4.03 11.32
N VAL A 147 -3.96 -3.87 11.26
CA VAL A 147 -4.82 -3.64 12.42
C VAL A 147 -6.23 -4.16 12.16
N ALA A 148 -6.79 -4.87 13.13
CA ALA A 148 -8.21 -5.16 13.23
C ALA A 148 -8.82 -4.13 14.19
N HIS A 149 -9.80 -3.35 13.73
CA HIS A 149 -10.29 -2.19 14.48
C HIS A 149 -11.20 -2.60 15.63
N MET A 150 -12.10 -3.54 15.36
CA MET A 150 -13.11 -4.04 16.28
C MET A 150 -12.98 -5.56 16.45
N GLU A 151 -13.55 -6.08 17.54
CA GLU A 151 -13.55 -7.53 17.81
C GLU A 151 -14.22 -8.34 16.69
N ILE A 152 -15.20 -7.76 16.00
CA ILE A 152 -15.89 -8.38 14.86
C ILE A 152 -14.98 -8.57 13.63
N ASP A 153 -13.86 -7.85 13.56
CA ASP A 153 -12.90 -7.94 12.45
C ASP A 153 -11.95 -9.15 12.62
N LEU A 154 -12.05 -9.89 13.73
CA LEU A 154 -11.14 -10.97 14.07
C LEU A 154 -11.89 -12.21 14.60
N LYS A 155 -11.56 -13.39 14.10
CA LYS A 155 -12.26 -14.66 14.44
C LYS A 155 -12.16 -15.06 15.93
N ASN A 156 -11.03 -14.77 16.59
CA ASN A 156 -10.74 -15.10 18.00
C ASN A 156 -10.18 -13.88 18.77
N PRO A 157 -10.98 -12.83 19.04
CA PRO A 157 -10.47 -11.55 19.53
C PRO A 157 -9.81 -11.68 20.92
N ASN A 158 -10.35 -12.53 21.80
CA ASN A 158 -9.84 -12.70 23.17
C ASN A 158 -8.40 -13.20 23.22
N SER A 159 -8.03 -14.18 22.41
CA SER A 159 -6.66 -14.73 22.38
C SER A 159 -5.67 -13.84 21.63
N ASN A 160 -6.14 -12.86 20.87
CA ASN A 160 -5.32 -11.97 20.05
C ASN A 160 -5.11 -10.58 20.68
N ARG A 161 -5.61 -10.36 21.91
CA ARG A 161 -5.31 -9.12 22.65
C ARG A 161 -3.80 -9.04 22.94
N LYS A 162 -3.18 -7.93 22.54
CA LYS A 162 -1.72 -7.65 22.62
C LYS A 162 -0.83 -8.52 21.73
N ASN A 163 -1.40 -9.14 20.70
CA ASN A 163 -0.63 -9.80 19.65
C ASN A 163 -0.69 -8.96 18.37
N ALA A 164 0.39 -9.02 17.57
CA ALA A 164 0.54 -8.33 16.28
C ALA A 164 0.92 -9.30 15.18
#